data_AF-A0A496QNQ7-F1
#
_entry.id   AF-A0A496QNQ7-F1
#
_cell.length_a   1.000
_cell.length_b   1.000
_cell.length_c   1.000
_cell.angle_alpha   90.00
_cell.angle_beta   90.00
_cell.angle_gamma   90.00
#
_symmetry.space_group_name_H-M   'P 1'
#
loop_
_entity.id
_entity.type
_entity.pdbx_description
1 polymer ?
#
loop_
_entity_poly.entity_id
_entity_poly.type
_entity_poly.pdbx_seq_one_letter_code
_entity_poly.pdbx_strand_id
1 'polypeptide(L)'
;MNITSINSRIREESIRQIKESLLVAADLGADPVVVHSGCLSSSRGDSEIYWQMLEEAFQIIDNTAETAGVRVGVEAMEKRKKELFVFPEEIK
;
A
#
# COMPACT_ATOMS: atom_id res chain seq x y z
N MET A 1 -10.03 -0.55 2.44
CA MET A 1 -8.66 -0.63 2.98
C MET A 1 -7.93 0.63 2.55
N ASN A 2 -7.22 1.32 3.44
CA ASN A 2 -6.42 2.50 3.08
C ASN A 2 -5.17 2.60 3.98
N ILE A 3 -4.02 2.20 3.43
CA ILE A 3 -2.71 2.19 4.13
C ILE A 3 -2.15 3.58 4.42
N THR A 4 -2.78 4.62 3.89
CA THR A 4 -2.38 6.03 4.07
C THR A 4 -3.53 6.87 4.63
N SER A 5 -4.49 6.22 5.28
CA SER A 5 -5.54 6.89 6.02
C SER A 5 -4.95 7.78 7.12
N ILE A 6 -5.47 9.02 7.27
CA ILE A 6 -5.12 9.91 8.39
C ILE A 6 -5.56 9.31 9.73
N ASN A 7 -6.65 8.53 9.73
CA ASN A 7 -7.05 7.75 10.89
C ASN A 7 -6.11 6.55 11.05
N SER A 8 -5.31 6.56 12.12
CA SER A 8 -4.29 5.53 12.38
C SER A 8 -4.88 4.13 12.53
N ARG A 9 -6.07 3.99 13.13
CA ARG A 9 -6.72 2.67 13.28
C ARG A 9 -7.07 2.03 11.95
N ILE A 10 -7.53 2.84 10.99
CA ILE A 10 -7.81 2.34 9.62
C ILE A 10 -6.50 1.94 8.94
N ARG A 11 -5.44 2.73 9.11
CA ARG A 11 -4.12 2.45 8.53
C ARG A 11 -3.51 1.17 9.09
N GLU A 12 -3.47 1.04 10.42
CA GLU A 12 -2.97 -0.15 11.13
C GLU A 12 -3.72 -1.41 10.72
N GLU A 13 -5.05 -1.36 10.69
CA GLU A 13 -5.88 -2.49 10.28
C GLU A 13 -5.69 -2.83 8.80
N SER A 14 -5.54 -1.82 7.93
CA SER A 14 -5.25 -2.03 6.52
C SER A 14 -3.93 -2.75 6.30
N ILE A 15 -2.88 -2.32 7.01
CA ILE A 15 -1.56 -2.98 6.96
C ILE A 15 -1.66 -4.41 7.51
N ARG A 16 -2.37 -4.63 8.63
CA ARG A 16 -2.56 -5.97 9.21
C ARG A 16 -3.20 -6.93 8.20
N GLN A 17 -4.25 -6.50 7.50
CA GLN A 17 -4.94 -7.31 6.50
C GLN A 17 -4.06 -7.61 5.27
N ILE A 18 -3.22 -6.66 4.84
CA ILE A 18 -2.25 -6.91 3.76
C ILE A 18 -1.23 -7.97 4.19
N LYS A 19 -0.68 -7.86 5.40
CA LYS A 19 0.27 -8.85 5.93
C LYS A 19 -0.33 -10.26 5.93
N GLU A 20 -1.56 -10.40 6.41
CA GLU A 20 -2.27 -11.69 6.38
C GLU A 20 -2.49 -12.18 4.95
N SER A 21 -2.83 -11.29 4.03
CA SER A 21 -3.01 -11.63 2.62
C SER A 21 -1.72 -12.12 1.96
N LEU A 22 -0.56 -11.54 2.30
CA LEU A 22 0.75 -11.99 1.81
C LEU A 22 1.09 -13.41 2.30
N LEU A 23 0.80 -13.71 3.57
CA LEU A 23 1.01 -15.05 4.13
C LEU A 23 0.10 -16.07 3.45
N VAL A 24 -1.17 -15.74 3.25
CA VAL A 24 -2.12 -16.60 2.52
C VAL A 24 -1.67 -16.79 1.07
N ALA A 25 -1.18 -15.74 0.41
CA ALA A 25 -0.67 -15.86 -0.95
C ALA A 25 0.54 -16.80 -1.03
N ALA A 26 1.46 -16.72 -0.07
CA ALA A 26 2.60 -17.62 0.04
C ALA A 26 2.14 -19.09 0.22
N ASP A 27 1.20 -19.34 1.12
CA ASP A 27 0.64 -20.69 1.36
C ASP A 27 -0.04 -21.27 0.11
N LEU A 28 -0.61 -20.41 -0.73
CA LEU A 28 -1.25 -20.79 -2.00
C LEU A 28 -0.28 -20.87 -3.18
N GLY A 29 0.99 -20.50 -3.00
CA GLY A 29 1.98 -20.41 -4.08
C GLY A 29 1.71 -19.29 -5.09
N ALA A 30 1.01 -18.23 -4.68
CA ALA A 30 0.71 -17.07 -5.52
C ALA A 30 1.84 -16.03 -5.47
N ASP A 31 2.43 -15.72 -6.63
CA ASP A 31 3.50 -14.73 -6.79
C ASP A 31 3.46 -14.14 -8.22
N PRO A 32 3.43 -12.80 -8.41
CA PRO A 32 3.48 -11.74 -7.40
C PRO A 32 2.09 -11.40 -6.80
N VAL A 33 2.09 -10.70 -5.66
CA VAL A 33 0.91 -10.11 -5.04
C VAL A 33 0.85 -8.62 -5.36
N VAL A 34 -0.27 -8.13 -5.88
CA VAL A 34 -0.48 -6.70 -6.15
C VAL A 34 -1.25 -6.07 -5.00
N VAL A 35 -0.75 -4.96 -4.47
CA VAL A 35 -1.39 -4.19 -3.40
C VAL A 35 -1.82 -2.80 -3.88
N HIS A 36 -2.97 -2.33 -3.42
CA HIS A 36 -3.43 -0.98 -3.68
C HIS A 36 -2.56 0.04 -2.94
N SER A 37 -2.20 1.12 -3.62
CA SER A 37 -1.35 2.21 -3.11
C SER A 37 -1.92 3.08 -1.98
N GLY A 38 -3.12 2.78 -1.48
CA GLY A 38 -3.88 3.69 -0.63
C GLY A 38 -4.40 4.92 -1.40
N CYS A 39 -4.96 5.89 -0.67
CA CYS A 39 -5.49 7.11 -1.27
C CYS A 39 -5.57 8.26 -0.26
N LEU A 40 -5.57 9.50 -0.73
CA LEU A 40 -5.73 10.66 0.15
C LEU A 40 -7.09 10.60 0.88
N SER A 41 -7.07 10.75 2.20
CA SER A 41 -8.32 10.82 2.98
C SER A 41 -9.18 12.05 2.61
N SER A 42 -8.53 13.14 2.20
CA SER A 42 -9.16 14.39 1.76
C SER A 42 -8.42 14.98 0.56
N SER A 43 -9.13 15.65 -0.34
CA SER A 43 -8.53 16.36 -1.49
C SER A 43 -7.73 17.60 -1.10
N ARG A 44 -7.69 17.96 0.18
CA ARG A 44 -6.88 19.04 0.76
C ARG A 44 -5.76 18.52 1.68
N GLY A 45 -5.49 17.21 1.63
CA GLY A 45 -4.43 16.61 2.43
C GLY A 45 -3.06 17.12 2.01
N ASP A 46 -2.13 17.15 2.97
CA ASP A 46 -0.73 17.45 2.69
C ASP A 46 -0.08 16.25 1.98
N SER A 47 0.46 16.49 0.78
CA SER A 47 1.10 15.46 -0.03
C SER A 47 2.35 14.89 0.61
N GLU A 48 3.09 15.69 1.39
CA GLU A 48 4.34 15.26 2.01
C GLU A 48 4.07 14.29 3.17
N ILE A 49 3.08 14.62 4.02
CA ILE A 49 2.64 13.74 5.10
C ILE A 49 2.13 12.42 4.54
N TYR A 50 1.39 12.48 3.43
CA TYR A 50 0.93 11.27 2.76
C TYR A 50 2.10 10.41 2.28
N TRP A 51 3.08 11.02 1.62
CA TRP A 51 4.23 10.32 1.07
C TRP A 51 5.02 9.59 2.16
N GLN A 52 5.23 10.24 3.31
CA GLN A 52 5.83 9.60 4.48
C GLN A 52 5.02 8.40 4.97
N MET A 53 3.69 8.53 5.09
CA MET A 53 2.83 7.40 5.48
C MET A 53 2.88 6.24 4.47
N LEU A 54 3.04 6.56 3.19
CA LEU A 54 3.11 5.60 2.11
C LEU A 54 4.43 4.83 2.12
N GLU A 55 5.56 5.53 2.24
CA GLU A 55 6.89 4.94 2.37
C GLU A 55 6.96 4.03 3.60
N GLU A 56 6.47 4.49 4.75
CA GLU A 56 6.39 3.67 5.97
C GLU A 56 5.55 2.41 5.77
N ALA A 57 4.38 2.54 5.13
CA ALA A 57 3.51 1.40 4.87
C ALA A 57 4.15 0.40 3.91
N PHE A 58 4.78 0.86 2.82
CA PHE A 58 5.43 -0.02 1.86
C PHE A 58 6.67 -0.69 2.44
N GLN A 59 7.48 -0.01 3.26
CA GLN A 59 8.60 -0.67 3.94
C GLN A 59 8.12 -1.83 4.82
N ILE A 60 6.99 -1.66 5.52
CA ILE A 60 6.40 -2.72 6.35
C ILE A 60 5.89 -3.89 5.49
N ILE A 61 5.24 -3.58 4.36
CA ILE A 61 4.70 -4.56 3.43
C ILE A 61 5.84 -5.35 2.76
N ASP A 62 6.87 -4.67 2.28
CA ASP A 62 8.05 -5.24 1.64
C ASP A 62 8.80 -6.20 2.58
N ASN A 63 9.08 -5.78 3.81
CA ASN A 63 9.69 -6.65 4.82
C ASN A 63 8.84 -7.91 5.11
N THR A 64 7.51 -7.77 5.09
CA THR A 64 6.61 -8.91 5.30
C THR A 64 6.63 -9.85 4.10
N ALA A 65 6.63 -9.30 2.89
CA ALA A 65 6.68 -10.04 1.64
C ALA A 65 8.00 -10.81 1.50
N GLU A 66 9.13 -10.18 1.83
CA GLU A 66 10.45 -10.82 1.87
C GLU A 66 10.46 -11.99 2.84
N THR A 67 9.94 -11.79 4.06
CA THR A 67 9.83 -12.87 5.06
C THR A 67 8.93 -14.02 4.59
N ALA A 68 7.85 -13.70 3.86
CA ALA A 68 6.91 -14.68 3.32
C ALA A 68 7.39 -15.36 2.03
N GLY A 69 8.45 -14.85 1.39
CA GLY A 69 8.97 -15.37 0.14
C GLY A 69 8.11 -15.04 -1.10
N VAL A 70 7.37 -13.93 -1.09
CA VAL A 70 6.55 -13.46 -2.23
C VAL A 70 7.00 -12.08 -2.69
N ARG A 71 6.84 -11.76 -3.98
CA ARG A 71 7.08 -10.40 -4.50
C ARG A 71 5.82 -9.57 -4.42
N VAL A 72 5.98 -8.28 -4.14
CA VAL A 72 4.88 -7.32 -4.13
C VAL A 72 5.01 -6.33 -5.29
N GLY A 73 3.89 -6.10 -5.97
CA GLY A 73 3.71 -4.99 -6.91
C GLY A 73 2.74 -3.96 -6.34
N VAL A 74 2.92 -2.70 -6.73
CA VAL A 74 1.98 -1.61 -6.42
C VAL A 74 1.03 -1.42 -7.60
N GLU A 75 -0.26 -1.36 -7.32
CA GLU A 75 -1.28 -1.06 -8.34
C GLU A 75 -1.12 0.37 -8.88
N ALA A 76 -1.11 0.51 -10.20
CA ALA A 76 -1.22 1.80 -10.86
C ALA A 76 -2.69 2.23 -10.88
N MET A 77 -2.99 3.39 -10.28
CA MET A 77 -4.38 3.82 -10.08
C MET A 77 -4.92 4.63 -11.27
N GLU A 78 -6.24 4.68 -11.41
CA GLU A 78 -6.85 5.56 -12.41
C GLU A 78 -6.72 7.04 -12.04
N LYS A 79 -6.79 7.93 -13.04
CA LYS A 79 -6.83 9.37 -12.85
C LYS A 79 -8.16 9.83 -12.24
N ARG A 80 -8.34 9.62 -10.93
CA ARG A 80 -9.50 10.04 -10.14
C ARG A 80 -9.07 10.89 -8.95
N LYS A 81 -10.02 11.63 -8.38
CA LYS A 81 -9.73 12.44 -7.18
C LYS A 81 -9.24 11.53 -6.05
N LYS A 82 -8.14 11.90 -5.40
CA LYS A 82 -7.51 11.24 -4.24
C LYS A 82 -6.64 10.01 -4.56
N GLU A 83 -6.65 9.54 -5.81
CA GLU A 83 -5.79 8.43 -6.25
C GLU A 83 -4.35 8.88 -6.49
N LEU A 84 -3.43 7.94 -6.36
CA LEU A 84 -1.98 8.14 -6.41
C LEU A 84 -1.29 6.96 -7.11
N PHE A 85 -0.09 7.20 -7.63
CA PHE A 85 0.55 6.32 -8.64
C PHE A 85 -0.36 6.10 -9.84
N VAL A 86 -0.91 7.21 -10.34
CA VAL A 86 -1.59 7.25 -11.63
C VAL A 86 -0.58 7.08 -12.76
N PHE A 87 0.65 7.56 -12.55
CA PHE A 87 1.72 7.50 -13.53
C PHE A 87 3.02 6.94 -12.91
N PRO A 88 3.80 6.13 -13.65
CA PRO A 88 5.06 5.57 -13.15
C PRO A 88 6.09 6.63 -12.71
N GLU A 89 6.06 7.82 -13.31
CA GLU A 89 6.96 8.94 -12.98
C GLU A 89 6.71 9.51 -11.57
N GLU A 90 5.61 9.12 -10.92
CA GLU A 90 5.32 9.47 -9.52
C GLU A 90 6.08 8.59 -8.52
N ILE A 91 6.71 7.51 -8.99
CA ILE A 91 7.65 6.70 -8.21
C ILE A 91 8.98 7.47 -8.16
N LYS A 92 9.35 7.97 -6.98
CA LYS A 92 10.61 8.68 -6.74
C LYS A 92 11.75 7.73 -6.40
#